data_AF-A0A916XGX6-F1
#
_entry.id   AF-A0A916XGX6-F1
#
_cell.length_a   1.000
_cell.length_b   1.000
_cell.length_c   1.000
_cell.angle_alpha   90.00
_cell.angle_beta   90.00
_cell.angle_gamma   90.00
#
_symmetry.space_group_name_H-M   'P 1'
#
loop_
_entity.id
_entity.type
_entity.pdbx_description
1 polymer ?
#
loop_
_entity_poly.entity_id
_entity_poly.type
_entity_poly.pdbx_seq_one_letter_code
_entity_poly.pdbx_strand_id
1 'polypeptide(L)'
;MPNAITDGGKAFVEEMLLLQFDQVAGDEALQKLLLWRLTEQRNSLQKLVEAQEANGEILLKSITDPHFQDRSTQFRAIAALLIGGTYYLDLYAAVNGSVFCGIDLATESGRNEIKKALSFLVDTTYKNL
;
A
#
# COMPACT_ATOMS: atom_id res chain seq x y z
N MET A 1 -4.18 23.89 14.04
CA MET A 1 -5.05 23.01 13.22
C MET A 1 -4.13 22.33 12.22
N PRO A 2 -4.09 20.99 12.12
CA PRO A 2 -3.45 20.36 10.96
C PRO A 2 -4.15 20.91 9.71
N ASN A 3 -3.37 21.31 8.71
CA ASN A 3 -3.91 21.92 7.49
C ASN A 3 -5.04 21.06 6.93
N ALA A 4 -6.16 21.68 6.56
CA ALA A 4 -7.25 20.98 5.92
C ALA A 4 -6.71 20.24 4.69
N ILE A 5 -7.03 18.95 4.57
CA ILE A 5 -6.70 18.14 3.40
C ILE A 5 -7.44 18.78 2.21
N THR A 6 -6.70 19.40 1.29
CA THR A 6 -7.26 20.16 0.16
C THR A 6 -7.01 19.49 -1.19
N ASP A 7 -6.20 18.43 -1.22
CA ASP A 7 -5.79 17.70 -2.42
C ASP A 7 -6.51 16.35 -2.58
N GLY A 8 -7.65 16.18 -1.90
CA GLY A 8 -8.39 14.91 -1.88
C GLY A 8 -7.64 13.77 -1.16
N GLY A 9 -6.59 14.09 -0.39
CA GLY A 9 -5.77 13.11 0.32
C GLY A 9 -4.64 12.53 -0.52
N LYS A 10 -4.34 13.11 -1.67
CA LYS A 10 -3.30 12.62 -2.57
C LYS A 10 -1.94 12.48 -1.87
N ALA A 11 -1.45 13.55 -1.23
CA ALA A 11 -0.17 13.53 -0.54
C ALA A 11 -0.14 12.46 0.56
N PHE A 12 -1.25 12.32 1.29
CA PHE A 12 -1.39 11.29 2.33
C PHE A 12 -1.33 9.88 1.74
N VAL A 13 -2.03 9.60 0.65
CA VAL A 13 -2.04 8.28 -0.01
C VAL A 13 -0.65 7.95 -0.56
N GLU A 14 0.00 8.90 -1.20
CA GLU A 14 1.36 8.74 -1.71
C GLU A 14 2.35 8.43 -0.59
N GLU A 15 2.38 9.26 0.45
CA GLU A 15 3.25 9.06 1.61
C GLU A 15 2.98 7.73 2.31
N MET A 16 1.72 7.35 2.47
CA MET A 16 1.32 6.08 3.08
C MET A 16 1.84 4.88 2.29
N LEU A 17 1.71 4.89 0.96
CA LEU A 17 2.20 3.79 0.12
C LEU A 17 3.74 3.70 0.15
N LEU A 18 4.43 4.84 0.07
CA LEU A 18 5.89 4.88 0.11
C LEU A 18 6.43 4.39 1.46
N LEU A 19 5.84 4.88 2.57
CA LEU A 19 6.23 4.48 3.92
C LEU A 19 5.94 3.00 4.15
N GLN A 20 4.76 2.51 3.74
CA GLN A 20 4.38 1.12 3.90
C GLN A 20 5.35 0.18 3.17
N PHE A 21 5.74 0.52 1.94
CA PHE A 21 6.73 -0.24 1.17
C PHE A 21 8.07 -0.33 1.93
N ASP A 22 8.53 0.75 2.56
CA ASP A 22 9.77 0.70 3.36
C ASP A 22 9.63 -0.07 4.67
N GLN A 23 8.51 0.10 5.35
CA GLN A 23 8.27 -0.54 6.64
C GLN A 23 8.18 -2.06 6.51
N VAL A 24 7.49 -2.56 5.49
CA VAL A 24 7.37 -4.01 5.28
C VAL A 24 8.73 -4.64 5.00
N ALA A 25 9.59 -4.00 4.21
CA ALA A 25 10.93 -4.50 3.98
C ALA A 25 11.81 -4.54 5.24
N GLY A 26 11.65 -3.55 6.14
CA GLY A 26 12.44 -3.43 7.35
C GLY A 26 11.92 -4.20 8.58
N ASP A 27 10.71 -4.75 8.52
CA ASP A 27 10.05 -5.40 9.66
C ASP A 27 9.72 -6.87 9.39
N GLU A 28 10.60 -7.77 9.83
CA GLU A 28 10.40 -9.22 9.71
C GLU A 28 9.14 -9.73 10.41
N ALA A 29 8.72 -9.09 11.50
CA ALA A 29 7.51 -9.50 12.21
C ALA A 29 6.28 -9.16 11.37
N LEU A 30 6.26 -7.99 10.75
CA LEU A 30 5.22 -7.58 9.81
C LEU A 30 5.19 -8.48 8.56
N GLN A 31 6.35 -8.85 8.01
CA GLN A 31 6.44 -9.81 6.89
C GLN A 31 5.83 -11.16 7.25
N LYS A 32 6.17 -11.71 8.41
CA LYS A 32 5.59 -12.98 8.91
C LYS A 32 4.08 -12.86 9.11
N LEU A 33 3.61 -11.74 9.67
CA LEU A 33 2.18 -11.48 9.83
C LEU A 33 1.46 -11.38 8.48
N LEU A 34 2.05 -10.73 7.46
CA LEU A 34 1.51 -10.71 6.10
C LEU A 34 1.40 -12.12 5.51
N LEU A 35 2.44 -12.93 5.66
CA LEU A 35 2.46 -14.30 5.16
C LEU A 35 1.41 -15.19 5.86
N TRP A 36 1.38 -15.19 7.19
CA TRP A 36 0.46 -16.02 7.96
C TRP A 36 -1.01 -15.71 7.69
N ARG A 37 -1.34 -14.45 7.42
CA ARG A 37 -2.70 -14.06 7.01
C ARG A 37 -3.17 -14.76 5.73
N LEU A 38 -2.24 -15.19 4.87
CA LEU A 38 -2.55 -15.88 3.63
C LEU A 38 -2.47 -17.41 3.77
N THR A 39 -1.61 -17.91 4.65
CA THR A 39 -1.29 -19.35 4.72
C THR A 39 -1.91 -20.07 5.91
N GLU A 40 -2.41 -19.36 6.92
CA GLU A 40 -2.91 -19.94 8.17
C GLU A 40 -4.35 -19.54 8.48
N GLN A 41 -5.14 -20.46 9.02
CA GLN A 41 -6.49 -20.19 9.50
C GLN A 41 -6.51 -20.11 11.03
N ARG A 42 -6.40 -18.89 11.57
CA ARG A 42 -6.47 -18.62 13.01
C ARG A 42 -7.42 -17.46 13.30
N ASN A 43 -8.32 -17.62 14.27
CA ASN A 43 -9.29 -16.60 14.66
C ASN A 43 -8.63 -15.25 15.04
N SER A 44 -7.44 -15.27 15.64
CA SER A 44 -6.70 -14.05 15.98
C SER A 44 -6.21 -13.28 14.75
N LEU A 45 -5.75 -13.99 13.71
CA LEU A 45 -5.32 -13.38 12.45
C LEU A 45 -6.51 -12.82 11.67
N GLN A 46 -7.65 -13.52 11.69
CA GLN A 46 -8.87 -13.02 11.08
C GLN A 46 -9.33 -11.71 11.73
N LYS A 47 -9.38 -11.65 13.06
CA LYS A 47 -9.71 -10.41 13.79
C LYS A 47 -8.75 -9.26 13.48
N LEU A 48 -7.46 -9.56 13.31
CA LEU A 48 -6.46 -8.56 12.92
C LEU A 48 -6.76 -7.99 11.53
N VAL A 49 -7.08 -8.85 10.55
CA VAL A 49 -7.45 -8.43 9.19
C VAL A 49 -8.73 -7.60 9.19
N GLU A 50 -9.77 -8.05 9.91
CA GLU A 50 -11.03 -7.32 10.03
C GLU A 50 -10.83 -5.92 10.64
N ALA A 51 -9.99 -5.81 11.66
CA ALA A 51 -9.64 -4.52 12.26
C ALA A 51 -8.86 -3.62 11.30
N GLN A 52 -7.94 -4.19 10.51
CA GLN A 52 -7.20 -3.43 9.50
C GLN A 52 -8.14 -2.89 8.42
N GLU A 53 -9.06 -3.70 7.89
CA GLU A 53 -10.06 -3.29 6.90
C GLU A 53 -11.01 -2.24 7.47
N ALA A 54 -11.48 -2.40 8.71
CA ALA A 54 -12.34 -1.41 9.37
C ALA A 54 -11.66 -0.04 9.51
N ASN A 55 -10.38 -0.02 9.87
CA ASN A 55 -9.60 1.23 9.95
C ASN A 55 -9.37 1.83 8.56
N GLY A 56 -9.04 1.00 7.55
CA GLY A 56 -8.89 1.44 6.18
C GLY A 56 -10.18 2.06 5.62
N GLU A 57 -11.33 1.45 5.91
CA GLU A 57 -12.65 1.93 5.51
C GLU A 57 -12.96 3.33 6.06
N ILE A 58 -12.59 3.61 7.31
CA ILE A 58 -12.75 4.94 7.92
C ILE A 58 -11.93 5.97 7.15
N LEU A 59 -10.66 5.65 6.85
CA LEU A 59 -9.77 6.56 6.10
C LEU A 59 -10.29 6.81 4.69
N LEU A 60 -10.68 5.74 3.97
CA LEU A 60 -11.20 5.84 2.61
C LEU A 60 -12.45 6.74 2.55
N LYS A 61 -13.42 6.50 3.43
CA LYS A 61 -14.66 7.30 3.51
C LYS A 61 -14.43 8.76 3.87
N SER A 62 -13.43 9.03 4.71
CA SER A 62 -13.20 10.37 5.26
C SER A 62 -12.31 11.24 4.38
N ILE A 63 -11.43 10.62 3.58
CA ILE A 63 -10.36 11.31 2.88
C ILE A 63 -10.54 11.22 1.36
N THR A 64 -10.59 10.00 0.82
CA THR A 64 -10.48 9.79 -0.64
C THR A 64 -11.83 9.69 -1.33
N ASP A 65 -12.81 9.00 -0.73
CA ASP A 65 -14.12 8.82 -1.35
C ASP A 65 -14.85 10.15 -1.62
N PRO A 66 -14.80 11.18 -0.75
CA PRO A 66 -15.42 12.47 -1.04
C PRO A 66 -14.83 13.17 -2.27
N HIS A 67 -13.55 12.91 -2.57
CA HIS A 67 -12.87 13.45 -3.76
C HIS A 67 -13.30 12.71 -5.04
N PHE A 68 -13.31 11.37 -5.01
CA PHE A 68 -13.59 10.56 -6.20
C PHE A 68 -15.08 10.30 -6.46
N GLN A 69 -15.95 10.51 -5.47
CA GLN A 69 -17.42 10.38 -5.58
C GLN A 69 -17.82 9.04 -6.23
N ASP A 70 -18.51 9.08 -7.37
CA ASP A 70 -18.96 7.89 -8.12
C ASP A 70 -17.79 7.01 -8.62
N ARG A 71 -16.57 7.55 -8.68
CA ARG A 71 -15.34 6.83 -9.04
C ARG A 71 -14.57 6.28 -7.84
N SER A 72 -15.08 6.44 -6.61
CA SER A 72 -14.45 5.93 -5.38
C SER A 72 -14.12 4.44 -5.42
N THR A 73 -15.01 3.62 -6.00
CA THR A 73 -14.76 2.17 -6.15
C THR A 73 -13.59 1.89 -7.09
N GLN A 74 -13.42 2.68 -8.16
CA GLN A 74 -12.30 2.55 -9.08
C GLN A 74 -10.98 2.94 -8.40
N PHE A 75 -10.99 4.04 -7.63
CA PHE A 75 -9.83 4.43 -6.82
C PHE A 75 -9.44 3.33 -5.82
N ARG A 76 -10.41 2.79 -5.07
CA ARG A 76 -10.19 1.71 -4.10
C ARG A 76 -9.59 0.46 -4.76
N ALA A 77 -10.04 0.10 -5.96
CA ALA A 77 -9.48 -1.02 -6.72
C ALA A 77 -8.01 -0.78 -7.10
N ILE A 78 -7.67 0.43 -7.54
CA ILE A 78 -6.27 0.81 -7.82
C ILE A 78 -5.43 0.76 -6.55
N ALA A 79 -5.92 1.33 -5.45
CA ALA A 79 -5.23 1.31 -4.16
C ALA A 79 -4.94 -0.13 -3.68
N ALA A 80 -5.92 -1.03 -3.82
CA ALA A 80 -5.74 -2.45 -3.47
C ALA A 80 -4.64 -3.13 -4.31
N LEU A 81 -4.55 -2.82 -5.61
CA LEU A 81 -3.48 -3.34 -6.48
C LEU A 81 -2.10 -2.80 -6.08
N LEU A 82 -2.01 -1.51 -5.75
CA LEU A 82 -0.75 -0.89 -5.32
C LEU A 82 -0.27 -1.48 -4.00
N ILE A 83 -1.15 -1.58 -3.00
CA ILE A 83 -0.85 -2.14 -1.67
C ILE A 83 -0.47 -3.63 -1.77
N GLY A 84 -1.28 -4.43 -2.48
CA GLY A 84 -0.99 -5.84 -2.66
C GLY A 84 0.31 -6.09 -3.43
N GLY A 85 0.58 -5.26 -4.44
CA GLY A 85 1.81 -5.30 -5.22
C GLY A 85 3.05 -5.00 -4.38
N THR A 86 3.03 -3.94 -3.56
CA THR A 86 4.17 -3.59 -2.69
C THR A 86 4.43 -4.67 -1.65
N TYR A 87 3.39 -5.19 -0.99
CA TYR A 87 3.52 -6.33 -0.07
C TYR A 87 4.17 -7.54 -0.72
N TYR A 88 3.74 -7.90 -1.94
CA TYR A 88 4.32 -9.03 -2.65
C TYR A 88 5.79 -8.81 -2.96
N LEU A 89 6.18 -7.62 -3.44
CA LEU A 89 7.57 -7.31 -3.76
C LEU A 89 8.48 -7.43 -2.53
N ASP A 90 8.06 -6.90 -1.37
CA ASP A 90 8.86 -6.98 -0.14
C ASP A 90 8.95 -8.41 0.40
N LEU A 91 7.83 -9.16 0.39
CA LEU A 91 7.85 -10.57 0.80
C LEU A 91 8.67 -11.45 -0.16
N TYR A 92 8.59 -11.19 -1.46
CA TYR A 92 9.38 -11.88 -2.46
C TYR A 92 10.89 -11.65 -2.24
N ALA A 93 11.27 -10.39 -2.01
CA ALA A 93 12.64 -10.00 -1.69
C ALA A 93 13.17 -10.68 -0.41
N ALA A 94 12.31 -10.83 0.60
CA ALA A 94 12.66 -11.46 1.86
C ALA A 94 12.78 -13.00 1.78
N VAL A 95 12.01 -13.67 0.91
CA VAL A 95 11.88 -15.14 0.92
C VAL A 95 12.58 -15.84 -0.24
N ASN A 96 12.46 -15.32 -1.47
CA ASN A 96 12.85 -16.03 -2.68
C ASN A 96 14.10 -15.44 -3.36
N GLY A 97 14.21 -14.12 -3.41
CA GLY A 97 15.31 -13.42 -4.06
C GLY A 97 14.98 -11.95 -4.27
N SER A 98 16.01 -11.11 -4.44
CA SER A 98 15.82 -9.65 -4.47
C SER A 98 15.48 -9.08 -5.84
N VAL A 99 15.68 -9.83 -6.93
CA VAL A 99 15.46 -9.33 -8.30
C VAL A 99 14.07 -9.68 -8.80
N PHE A 100 13.24 -8.67 -9.05
CA PHE A 100 11.90 -8.83 -9.63
C PHE A 100 11.73 -7.89 -10.83
N CYS A 101 11.27 -8.41 -11.97
CA CYS A 101 11.22 -7.64 -13.23
C CYS A 101 12.57 -6.98 -13.61
N GLY A 102 13.70 -7.61 -13.25
CA GLY A 102 15.04 -7.06 -13.47
C GLY A 102 15.44 -5.92 -12.53
N ILE A 103 14.61 -5.57 -11.54
CA ILE A 103 14.90 -4.57 -10.53
C ILE A 103 15.38 -5.27 -9.25
N ASP A 104 16.56 -4.91 -8.76
CA ASP A 104 17.12 -5.47 -7.53
C ASP A 104 16.65 -4.69 -6.29
N LEU A 105 15.68 -5.27 -5.58
CA LEU A 105 15.04 -4.72 -4.38
C LEU A 105 15.94 -4.75 -3.13
N ALA A 106 17.10 -5.42 -3.17
CA ALA A 106 18.10 -5.32 -2.11
C ALA A 106 18.93 -4.03 -2.22
N THR A 107 18.84 -3.31 -3.35
CA THR A 107 19.57 -2.07 -3.57
C THR A 107 18.66 -0.86 -3.34
N GLU A 108 19.25 0.22 -2.83
CA GLU A 108 18.56 1.51 -2.70
C GLU A 108 18.05 2.01 -4.07
N SER A 109 18.86 1.84 -5.11
CA SER A 109 18.47 2.24 -6.48
C SER A 109 17.23 1.49 -6.96
N GLY A 110 17.17 0.16 -6.80
CA GLY A 110 16.02 -0.63 -7.23
C GLY A 110 14.75 -0.28 -6.46
N ARG A 111 14.86 -0.11 -5.13
CA ARG A 111 13.75 0.37 -4.32
C ARG A 111 13.26 1.76 -4.72
N ASN A 112 14.18 2.67 -5.02
CA ASN A 112 13.84 4.02 -5.48
C ASN A 112 13.10 4.02 -6.82
N GLU A 113 13.39 3.09 -7.73
CA GLU A 113 12.62 2.95 -8.98
C GLU A 113 11.18 2.50 -8.72
N ILE A 114 10.95 1.58 -7.78
CA ILE A 114 9.59 1.19 -7.37
C ILE A 114 8.84 2.39 -6.76
N LYS A 115 9.49 3.16 -5.88
CA LYS A 115 8.89 4.36 -5.27
C LYS A 115 8.49 5.40 -6.31
N LYS A 116 9.34 5.68 -7.30
CA LYS A 116 9.02 6.57 -8.42
C LYS A 116 7.80 6.07 -9.19
N ALA A 117 7.71 4.76 -9.44
CA ALA A 117 6.56 4.16 -10.10
C ALA A 117 5.27 4.30 -9.26
N LEU A 118 5.34 4.09 -7.94
CA LEU A 118 4.20 4.31 -7.03
C LEU A 118 3.71 5.77 -7.10
N SER A 119 4.62 6.74 -6.93
CA SER A 119 4.31 8.17 -7.04
C SER A 119 3.68 8.51 -8.39
N PHE A 120 4.23 7.98 -9.50
CA PHE A 120 3.69 8.18 -10.84
C PHE A 120 2.27 7.61 -10.98
N LEU A 121 2.01 6.41 -10.46
CA LEU A 121 0.69 5.77 -10.53
C LEU A 121 -0.34 6.49 -9.67
N VAL A 122 0.03 6.96 -8.47
CA VAL A 122 -0.84 7.79 -7.63
C VAL A 122 -1.17 9.10 -8.34
N ASP A 123 -0.17 9.82 -8.84
CA ASP A 123 -0.36 11.06 -9.59
C ASP A 123 -1.27 10.88 -10.81
N THR A 124 -1.02 9.82 -11.59
CA THR A 124 -1.85 9.47 -12.75
C THR A 124 -3.27 9.15 -12.33
N THR A 125 -3.47 8.43 -11.24
CA THR A 125 -4.81 8.08 -10.73
C THR A 125 -5.60 9.34 -10.37
N TYR A 126 -5.02 10.26 -9.59
CA TYR A 126 -5.69 11.50 -9.21
C TYR A 126 -5.95 12.46 -10.38
N LYS A 127 -5.15 12.38 -11.45
CA LYS A 127 -5.35 13.19 -12.66
C LYS A 127 -6.45 12.68 -13.58
N ASN A 128 -6.69 11.36 -13.58
CA ASN A 128 -7.56 10.71 -14.57
C ASN A 128 -8.85 10.14 -13.98
N LEU A 129 -8.90 9.94 -12.66
CA LEU A 129 -10.14 9.70 -11.92
C LEU A 129 -10.76 10.99 -11.38
#